data_AF-A0A8T4BZL2-F1
#
_entry.id   AF-A0A8T4BZL2-F1
#
_cell.length_a   1.000
_cell.length_b   1.000
_cell.length_c   1.000
_cell.angle_alpha   90.00
_cell.angle_beta   90.00
_cell.angle_gamma   90.00
#
_symmetry.space_group_name_H-M   'P 1'
#
loop_
_entity.id
_entity.type
_entity.pdbx_description
1 polymer ?
#
loop_
_entity_poly.entity_id
_entity_poly.type
_entity_poly.pdbx_seq_one_letter_code
_entity_poly.pdbx_strand_id
1 'polypeptide(L)' 'MEDEITKAALTVVSASEEPLETKEIESNLRKTVADVTRTKLFYRLNNLRGEGKIKGKFLGPGKGVWVWWKKDAFR' A
#
# COMPACT_ATOMS: atom_id res chain seq x y z
N MET A 1 -5.19 17.35 5.28
CA MET A 1 -5.37 17.23 3.82
C MET A 1 -4.59 16.00 3.38
N GLU A 2 -5.28 14.93 2.95
CA GLU A 2 -4.60 13.71 2.48
C GLU A 2 -3.84 14.00 1.18
N ASP A 3 -2.56 13.63 1.14
CA ASP A 3 -1.72 13.80 -0.04
C ASP A 3 -2.06 12.79 -1.15
N GLU A 4 -1.69 13.14 -2.38
CA GLU A 4 -2.01 12.38 -3.58
C GLU A 4 -1.55 10.91 -3.53
N ILE A 5 -0.36 10.65 -2.98
CA ILE A 5 0.18 9.29 -2.82
C ILE A 5 -0.73 8.48 -1.90
N THR A 6 -1.19 9.06 -0.78
CA THR A 6 -2.06 8.39 0.17
C THR A 6 -3.39 7.98 -0.46
N LYS A 7 -4.03 8.91 -1.20
CA LYS A 7 -5.29 8.64 -1.91
C LYS A 7 -5.11 7.57 -2.98
N ALA A 8 -4.08 7.69 -3.82
CA ALA A 8 -3.81 6.73 -4.88
C ALA A 8 -3.48 5.34 -4.33
N ALA A 9 -2.68 5.24 -3.27
CA ALA A 9 -2.33 3.99 -2.63
C ALA A 9 -3.58 3.30 -2.05
N LEU A 10 -4.45 4.05 -1.37
CA LEU A 10 -5.69 3.51 -0.83
C LEU A 10 -6.60 2.98 -1.94
N THR A 11 -6.73 3.70 -3.05
CA THR A 11 -7.51 3.26 -4.21
C THR A 11 -6.98 1.94 -4.78
N VAL A 12 -5.66 1.84 -5.01
CA VAL A 12 -5.04 0.63 -5.55
C VAL A 12 -5.23 -0.57 -4.61
N VAL A 13 -4.99 -0.39 -3.31
CA VAL A 13 -5.13 -1.47 -2.33
C VAL A 13 -6.60 -1.88 -2.17
N SER A 14 -7.54 -0.93 -2.24
CA SER A 14 -8.98 -1.22 -2.09
C SER A 14 -9.58 -1.88 -3.31
N ALA A 15 -9.03 -1.64 -4.50
CA ALA A 15 -9.46 -2.25 -5.76
C ALA A 15 -8.89 -3.65 -6.00
N SER A 16 -7.86 -4.07 -5.23
CA SER A 16 -7.26 -5.39 -5.34
C SER A 16 -8.03 -6.42 -4.52
N GLU A 17 -8.27 -7.59 -5.12
CA GLU A 17 -8.78 -8.78 -4.40
C GLU A 17 -7.67 -9.57 -3.70
N GLU A 18 -6.42 -9.37 -4.10
CA GLU A 18 -5.25 -10.05 -3.54
C GLU A 18 -4.36 -9.09 -2.74
N PRO A 19 -3.63 -9.59 -1.73
CA PRO A 19 -2.59 -8.80 -1.08
C PRO A 19 -1.50 -8.38 -2.06
N LEU A 20 -1.16 -7.10 -2.07
CA LEU A 20 -0.13 -6.53 -2.95
C LEU A 20 1.16 -6.25 -2.18
N GLU A 21 2.29 -6.48 -2.82
CA GLU A 21 3.58 -5.99 -2.34
C GLU A 21 3.72 -4.48 -2.54
N THR A 22 4.55 -3.83 -1.72
CA THR A 22 4.86 -2.40 -1.88
C THR A 22 5.32 -2.06 -3.31
N LYS A 23 6.08 -2.95 -3.95
CA LYS A 23 6.59 -2.75 -5.32
C LYS A 23 5.47 -2.73 -6.35
N GLU A 24 4.47 -3.60 -6.21
CA GLU A 24 3.33 -3.67 -7.14
C GLU A 24 2.46 -2.42 -7.03
N ILE A 25 2.24 -1.93 -5.80
CA ILE A 25 1.53 -0.67 -5.56
C ILE A 25 2.32 0.49 -6.17
N GLU A 26 3.65 0.54 -5.97
CA GLU A 26 4.51 1.57 -6.56
C GLU A 26 4.43 1.59 -8.08
N SER A 27 4.54 0.42 -8.73
CA SER A 27 4.44 0.30 -10.19
C SER A 27 3.09 0.77 -10.73
N ASN A 28 2.00 0.62 -9.97
CA ASN A 28 0.70 1.17 -10.36
C ASN A 28 0.65 2.70 -10.16
N LEU A 29 1.16 3.21 -9.04
CA LEU A 29 1.13 4.64 -8.74
C LEU A 29 2.02 5.47 -9.68
N ARG A 30 3.15 4.93 -10.15
CA ARG A 30 4.05 5.63 -11.09
C ARG A 30 3.38 6.00 -12.42
N LYS A 31 2.25 5.37 -12.77
CA LYS A 31 1.47 5.70 -13.96
C LYS A 31 0.69 7.00 -13.82
N THR A 32 0.42 7.44 -12.60
CA THR A 32 -0.47 8.57 -12.30
C THR A 32 0.17 9.62 -11.39
N VAL A 33 1.17 9.25 -10.59
CA VAL A 33 1.87 10.12 -9.62
C VAL A 33 3.36 10.14 -9.95
N ALA A 34 3.85 11.28 -10.46
CA ALA A 34 5.21 11.41 -10.98
C ALA A 34 6.31 11.23 -9.90
N ASP A 35 6.09 11.72 -8.68
CA ASP A 35 7.11 11.80 -7.62
C ASP A 35 6.97 10.75 -6.50
N VAL A 36 6.35 9.61 -6.83
CA VAL A 36 6.24 8.49 -5.89
C VAL A 36 7.57 7.75 -5.77
N THR A 37 8.10 7.68 -4.54
CA THR A 37 9.24 6.83 -4.20
C THR A 37 8.78 5.70 -3.29
N ARG A 38 9.47 4.56 -3.34
CA ARG A 38 9.20 3.43 -2.44
C ARG A 38 9.17 3.83 -0.97
N THR A 39 10.07 4.70 -0.51
CA THR A 39 10.11 5.18 0.88
C THR A 39 8.88 6.01 1.24
N LYS A 40 8.48 6.97 0.37
CA LYS A 40 7.28 7.79 0.58
C LYS A 40 6.03 6.90 0.62
N LEU A 41 5.90 5.99 -0.35
CA LEU A 41 4.77 5.07 -0.43
C LEU A 41 4.70 4.16 0.80
N PHE A 42 5.83 3.57 1.21
CA PHE A 42 5.88 2.70 2.38
C PHE A 42 5.46 3.44 3.67
N TYR A 43 5.87 4.69 3.83
CA TYR A 43 5.44 5.52 4.94
C TYR A 43 3.92 5.77 4.90
N ARG A 44 3.34 6.09 3.73
CA ARG A 44 1.88 6.27 3.58
C ARG A 44 1.08 4.98 3.86
N LEU A 45 1.56 3.84 3.39
CA LEU A 45 0.93 2.54 3.65
C LEU A 45 0.94 2.20 5.15
N ASN A 46 2.02 2.52 5.87
CA ASN A 46 2.05 2.36 7.32
C ASN A 46 1.07 3.28 8.04
N ASN A 47 0.92 4.53 7.60
CA ASN A 47 -0.08 5.44 8.17
C ASN A 47 -1.50 4.91 7.92
N LEU A 48 -1.84 4.53 6.69
CA LEU A 48 -3.13 3.92 6.34
C LEU A 48 -3.42 2.67 7.19
N ARG A 49 -2.40 1.86 7.47
CA ARG A 49 -2.51 0.70 8.36
C ARG A 49 -2.74 1.11 9.82
N GLY A 50 -2.03 2.12 10.32
CA GLY A 50 -2.21 2.67 11.66
C GLY A 50 -3.59 3.30 11.86
N GLU A 51 -4.15 3.89 10.82
CA GLU A 51 -5.52 4.43 10.77
C GLU A 51 -6.61 3.36 10.60
N GLY A 52 -6.24 2.08 10.42
CA GLY A 52 -7.19 0.99 10.19
C GLY A 52 -7.89 1.00 8.83
N LYS A 53 -7.42 1.82 7.88
CA LYS A 53 -7.97 1.89 6.51
C LYS A 53 -7.58 0.68 5.67
N ILE A 54 -6.39 0.14 5.90
CA ILE A 54 -5.88 -1.08 5.26
C ILE A 54 -5.26 -2.01 6.31
N LYS A 55 -5.00 -3.25 5.91
CA LYS A 55 -4.18 -4.19 6.68
C LYS A 55 -2.85 -4.39 5.96
N GLY A 56 -1.84 -4.81 6.70
CA GLY A 56 -0.53 -5.13 6.14
C GLY A 56 0.30 -5.98 7.08
N LYS A 57 1.20 -6.78 6.51
CA LYS A 57 2.09 -7.69 7.26
C LYS A 57 3.44 -7.81 6.58
N PHE A 58 4.49 -7.81 7.39
CA PHE A 58 5.82 -8.23 6.95
C PHE A 58 5.92 -9.75 6.92
N LEU A 59 6.35 -10.32 5.79
CA LEU A 59 6.47 -11.77 5.61
C LEU A 59 7.78 -12.35 6.18
N GLY A 60 8.54 -11.57 6.95
CA GLY A 60 9.73 -12.02 7.65
C GLY A 60 11.01 -11.97 6.80
N PRO A 61 12.17 -12.24 7.42
CA PRO A 61 13.49 -12.04 6.82
C PRO A 61 13.77 -12.92 5.60
N GLY A 62 13.12 -14.09 5.48
CA GLY A 62 13.30 -14.97 4.32
C GLY A 62 12.73 -14.41 3.01
N LYS A 63 11.61 -13.67 3.09
CA LYS A 63 11.02 -12.99 1.91
C LYS A 63 11.43 -11.52 1.84
N GLY A 64 11.56 -10.85 2.99
CA GLY A 64 11.96 -9.44 3.04
C GLY A 64 10.91 -8.45 2.52
N VAL A 65 9.65 -8.86 2.41
CA VAL A 65 8.58 -8.06 1.78
C VAL A 65 7.40 -7.80 2.72
N TRP A 66 6.81 -6.62 2.56
CA TRP A 66 5.51 -6.25 3.10
C TRP A 66 4.42 -6.47 2.08
N VAL A 67 3.32 -7.09 2.51
CA VAL A 67 2.08 -7.22 1.75
C VAL A 67 0.97 -6.39 2.40
N TRP A 68 0.08 -5.84 1.57
CA TRP A 68 -0.97 -4.89 1.94
C TRP A 68 -2.30 -5.28 1.31
N TRP A 69 -3.40 -5.16 2.05
CA TRP A 69 -4.73 -5.56 1.56
C TRP A 69 -5.85 -4.73 2.19
N LYS A 70 -7.01 -4.71 1.54
CA LYS A 70 -8.21 -4.02 2.03
C LYS A 70 -8.64 -4.56 3.40
N LYS A 71 -9.11 -3.68 4.27
CA LYS A 71 -9.41 -4.02 5.69
C LYS A 71 -10.37 -5.21 5.86
N ASP A 72 -11.29 -5.41 4.92
CA ASP A 72 -12.33 -6.43 4.94
C ASP A 72 -12.02 -7.66 4.04
N ALA A 73 -10.79 -7.84 3.56
CA ALA A 73 -10.48 -8.91 2.58
C ALA A 73 -10.68 -10.35 3.08
N PHE A 74 -10.62 -10.58 4.39
CA PHE A 74 -10.69 -11.92 5.01
C PHE A 74 -11.71 -11.91 6.14
N ARG A 75 -12.98 -11.74 5.79
CA ARG A 75 -14.11 -11.90 6.71
C ARG A 75 -14.55 -13.35 6.77
#